data_AF-A0A0N4U2Q4-F1
#
_entry.id   AF-A0A0N4U2Q4-F1
#
_cell.length_a   1.000
_cell.length_b   1.000
_cell.length_c   1.000
_cell.angle_alpha   90.00
_cell.angle_beta   90.00
_cell.angle_gamma   90.00
#
_symmetry.space_group_name_H-M   'P 1'
#
loop_
_entity.id
_entity.type
_entity.pdbx_description
1 polymer ?
#
loop_
_entity_poly.entity_id
_entity_poly.type
_entity_poly.pdbx_seq_one_letter_code
_entity_poly.pdbx_strand_id
1 'polypeptide(L)'
;MVGSNGCETYVMNRDFAKYNCLIAVFLLIIRDISAAKSELFCAQCASPVFRKNWVLTTLPIMPKNMQFSNGCHKLGAPPLHQYFDVVPCQNSTCVEILAPYDLMEGKRYGVIRGCYKDFLSHIPTNSSINCRYGGSGSLTILSPELNEPNDLRSLPEYIAIRTCSDVNVINETCNVNLFYAIGKQEFINNLQKANCLPLSGTIKCIECMQYGNVGHCSKDSTNTCYGKYCSKFEGMINGVHTVVRGCSPINALVDPVCADYSMNTTLKVPVHIQSEPESNLHFLEVASDQGRSCICETNYCNGQIPPSIFISLFLTIILNILHSKVFFAFIYNAIAILFLCRPSFFSA
;
A
#
# COMPACT_ATOMS: atom_id res chain seq x y z
N MET A 1 -37.06 34.09 -72.77
CA MET A 1 -36.79 32.64 -72.92
C MET A 1 -36.41 32.11 -71.55
N VAL A 2 -37.16 31.14 -71.05
CA VAL A 2 -37.06 30.57 -69.70
C VAL A 2 -35.76 29.77 -69.57
N GLY A 3 -35.01 30.03 -68.51
CA GLY A 3 -33.86 29.22 -68.08
C GLY A 3 -33.95 28.97 -66.59
N SER A 4 -34.86 28.07 -66.22
CA SER A 4 -35.00 27.55 -64.86
C SER A 4 -34.15 26.30 -64.67
N ASN A 5 -33.69 26.11 -63.43
CA ASN A 5 -33.30 24.84 -62.80
C ASN A 5 -31.84 24.40 -62.96
N GLY A 6 -31.05 24.74 -61.95
CA GLY A 6 -29.88 23.98 -61.52
C GLY A 6 -29.97 23.70 -60.03
N CYS A 7 -30.97 22.94 -59.58
CA CYS A 7 -30.85 22.21 -58.33
C CYS A 7 -29.78 21.14 -58.53
N GLU A 8 -28.52 21.50 -58.33
CA GLU A 8 -27.44 20.53 -58.18
C GLU A 8 -27.71 19.74 -56.90
N THR A 9 -28.41 18.64 -57.10
CA THR A 9 -28.62 17.56 -56.15
C THR A 9 -27.27 17.15 -55.58
N TYR A 10 -27.05 17.47 -54.31
CA TYR A 10 -26.13 16.79 -53.41
C TYR A 10 -26.55 15.31 -53.33
N VAL A 11 -26.24 14.52 -54.36
CA VAL A 11 -26.16 13.07 -54.26
C VAL A 11 -24.87 12.79 -53.51
N MET A 12 -24.87 13.11 -52.21
CA MET A 12 -23.85 12.58 -51.32
C MET A 12 -23.95 11.07 -51.41
N ASN A 13 -22.87 10.54 -51.98
CA ASN A 13 -22.74 9.21 -52.53
C ASN A 13 -23.11 8.17 -51.47
N ARG A 14 -24.21 7.45 -51.69
CA ARG A 14 -24.77 6.44 -50.78
C ARG A 14 -23.74 5.37 -50.40
N ASP A 15 -22.72 5.19 -51.23
CA ASP A 15 -21.62 4.26 -51.01
C ASP A 15 -20.67 4.74 -49.90
N PHE A 16 -20.45 6.05 -49.74
CA PHE A 16 -19.57 6.57 -48.68
C PHE A 16 -20.15 6.33 -47.28
N ALA A 17 -21.48 6.41 -47.15
CA ALA A 17 -22.17 6.10 -45.89
C ALA A 17 -22.04 4.62 -45.50
N LYS A 18 -22.07 3.70 -46.48
CA LYS A 18 -21.91 2.25 -46.23
C LYS A 18 -20.50 1.91 -45.73
N TYR A 19 -19.46 2.48 -46.34
CA TYR A 19 -18.08 2.25 -45.91
C TYR A 19 -17.83 2.76 -44.48
N ASN A 20 -18.31 3.96 -44.15
CA ASN A 20 -18.16 4.50 -42.80
C ASN A 20 -18.90 3.67 -41.73
N CYS A 21 -20.07 3.12 -42.08
CA CYS A 21 -20.82 2.26 -41.16
C CYS A 21 -20.10 0.93 -40.91
N LEU A 22 -19.54 0.31 -41.96
CA LEU A 22 -18.73 -0.92 -41.83
C LEU A 22 -17.47 -0.71 -40.98
N ILE A 23 -16.77 0.41 -41.19
CA ILE A 23 -15.59 0.76 -40.39
C ILE A 23 -15.98 0.98 -38.92
N ALA A 24 -17.08 1.68 -38.64
CA ALA A 24 -17.55 1.90 -37.27
C ALA A 24 -17.91 0.58 -36.57
N VAL A 25 -18.59 -0.35 -37.26
CA VAL A 25 -18.91 -1.68 -36.71
C VAL A 25 -17.63 -2.49 -36.46
N PHE A 26 -16.68 -2.46 -37.38
CA PHE A 26 -15.40 -3.16 -37.21
C PHE A 26 -14.59 -2.59 -36.04
N LEU A 27 -14.59 -1.27 -35.84
CA LEU A 27 -13.95 -0.62 -34.69
C LEU A 27 -14.64 -0.96 -33.36
N LEU A 28 -15.97 -1.09 -33.34
CA LEU A 28 -16.71 -1.56 -32.17
C LEU A 28 -16.38 -3.02 -31.83
N ILE A 29 -16.35 -3.90 -32.85
CA ILE A 29 -15.98 -5.31 -32.66
C ILE A 29 -14.53 -5.42 -32.17
N ILE A 30 -13.58 -4.67 -32.74
CA ILE A 30 -12.18 -4.67 -32.27
C ILE A 30 -12.09 -4.17 -30.84
N ARG A 31 -12.86 -3.13 -30.48
CA ARG A 31 -12.90 -2.60 -29.11
C ARG A 31 -13.44 -3.63 -28.12
N ASP A 32 -14.45 -4.42 -28.48
CA ASP A 32 -15.00 -5.47 -27.62
C ASP A 32 -14.07 -6.68 -27.52
N ILE A 33 -13.43 -7.12 -28.62
CA ILE A 33 -12.45 -8.22 -28.60
C ILE A 33 -11.23 -7.84 -27.74
N SER A 34 -10.79 -6.57 -27.79
CA SER A 34 -9.68 -6.08 -26.97
C SER A 34 -10.01 -5.99 -25.47
N ALA A 35 -11.30 -6.05 -25.10
CA ALA A 35 -11.77 -5.91 -23.73
C ALA A 35 -11.97 -7.24 -23.00
N ALA A 36 -11.90 -8.38 -23.69
CA ALA A 36 -11.88 -9.70 -23.06
C ALA A 36 -10.51 -9.96 -22.38
N LYS A 37 -10.18 -9.13 -21.38
CA LYS A 37 -9.08 -9.41 -20.46
C LYS A 37 -9.39 -10.72 -19.75
N SER A 38 -8.43 -11.63 -19.70
CA SER A 38 -8.54 -12.85 -18.90
C SER A 38 -8.93 -12.49 -17.47
N GLU A 39 -9.96 -13.14 -16.94
CA GLU A 39 -10.35 -12.96 -15.55
C GLU A 39 -9.25 -13.56 -14.65
N LEU A 40 -8.63 -12.71 -13.84
CA LEU A 40 -7.63 -13.12 -12.84
C LEU A 40 -8.34 -13.73 -11.63
N PHE A 41 -7.95 -14.93 -11.22
CA PHE A 41 -8.47 -15.60 -10.02
C PHE A 41 -7.40 -15.72 -8.92
N CYS A 42 -7.76 -15.34 -7.70
CA CYS A 42 -6.90 -15.40 -6.52
C CYS A 42 -7.39 -16.48 -5.56
N ALA A 43 -6.46 -17.17 -4.90
CA ALA A 43 -6.79 -17.84 -3.65
C ALA A 43 -7.08 -16.78 -2.58
N GLN A 44 -8.16 -16.95 -1.81
CA GLN A 44 -8.53 -16.07 -0.71
C GLN A 44 -8.57 -16.84 0.61
N CYS A 45 -7.53 -16.65 1.43
CA CYS A 45 -7.45 -17.23 2.77
C CYS A 45 -6.43 -16.51 3.65
N ALA A 46 -6.49 -16.76 4.95
CA ALA A 46 -5.44 -16.42 5.90
C ALA A 46 -5.22 -17.54 6.91
N SER A 47 -4.03 -17.62 7.50
CA SER A 47 -3.78 -18.48 8.65
C SER A 47 -4.65 -18.06 9.85
N PRO A 48 -5.19 -19.00 10.66
CA PRO A 48 -6.17 -18.68 11.70
C PRO A 48 -5.71 -17.67 12.76
N VAL A 49 -4.41 -17.61 13.01
CA VAL A 49 -3.80 -16.64 13.93
C VAL A 49 -4.12 -15.19 13.58
N PHE A 50 -4.25 -14.86 12.29
CA PHE A 50 -4.50 -13.49 11.84
C PHE A 50 -5.95 -13.04 12.06
N ARG A 51 -6.87 -13.96 12.38
CA ARG A 51 -8.27 -13.59 12.66
C ARG A 51 -8.37 -12.63 13.85
N LYS A 52 -7.55 -12.84 14.87
CA LYS A 52 -7.48 -11.98 16.06
C LYS A 52 -6.28 -11.04 16.04
N ASN A 53 -5.29 -11.32 15.20
CA ASN A 53 -4.03 -10.57 15.17
C ASN A 53 -3.79 -9.95 13.78
N TRP A 54 -4.83 -9.43 13.14
CA TRP A 54 -4.75 -8.92 11.77
C TRP A 54 -3.74 -7.79 11.62
N VAL A 55 -3.55 -6.98 12.66
CA VAL A 55 -2.55 -5.90 12.67
C VAL A 55 -1.12 -6.40 12.44
N LEU A 56 -0.80 -7.66 12.78
CA LEU A 56 0.51 -8.26 12.51
C LEU A 56 0.82 -8.36 11.00
N THR A 57 -0.22 -8.34 10.17
CA THR A 57 -0.08 -8.38 8.72
C THR A 57 0.37 -7.05 8.14
N THR A 58 0.24 -5.96 8.91
CA THR A 58 0.38 -4.56 8.46
C THR A 58 -0.64 -4.13 7.39
N LEU A 59 -1.58 -5.00 7.03
CA LEU A 59 -2.61 -4.70 6.04
C LEU A 59 -3.74 -3.86 6.66
N PRO A 60 -4.16 -2.76 6.01
CA PRO A 60 -5.19 -1.84 6.53
C PRO A 60 -6.58 -2.44 6.68
N ILE A 61 -6.95 -3.43 5.86
CA ILE A 61 -8.31 -3.99 5.85
C ILE A 61 -8.24 -5.51 5.95
N MET A 62 -9.05 -6.06 6.85
CA MET A 62 -9.36 -7.49 6.87
C MET A 62 -10.61 -7.74 6.02
N PRO A 63 -10.53 -8.53 4.93
CA PRO A 63 -11.69 -8.79 4.09
C PRO A 63 -12.79 -9.50 4.88
N LYS A 64 -14.05 -9.02 4.78
CA LYS A 64 -15.18 -9.55 5.57
C LYS A 64 -15.42 -11.05 5.39
N ASN A 65 -15.20 -11.57 4.18
CA ASN A 65 -15.44 -12.97 3.82
C ASN A 65 -14.14 -13.79 3.76
N MET A 66 -13.06 -13.34 4.41
CA MET A 66 -11.79 -14.07 4.40
C MET A 66 -11.94 -15.42 5.12
N GLN A 67 -11.61 -16.51 4.44
CA GLN A 67 -11.49 -17.81 5.07
C GLN A 67 -10.22 -17.89 5.93
N PHE A 68 -10.38 -18.35 7.16
CA PHE A 68 -9.24 -18.59 8.05
C PHE A 68 -9.06 -20.09 8.24
N SER A 69 -8.02 -20.65 7.62
CA SER A 69 -7.81 -22.09 7.55
C SER A 69 -6.35 -22.45 7.81
N ASN A 70 -6.14 -23.52 8.59
CA ASN A 70 -4.81 -24.10 8.75
C ASN A 70 -4.24 -24.56 7.41
N GLY A 71 -5.06 -24.86 6.41
CA GLY A 71 -4.58 -25.25 5.08
C GLY A 71 -4.12 -24.08 4.20
N CYS A 72 -4.24 -22.83 4.64
CA CYS A 72 -3.85 -21.68 3.82
C CYS A 72 -2.35 -21.64 3.50
N HIS A 73 -1.50 -22.38 4.22
CA HIS A 73 -0.07 -22.50 3.89
C HIS A 73 0.24 -23.70 2.97
N LYS A 74 -0.71 -24.61 2.72
CA LYS A 74 -0.45 -25.83 1.96
C LYS A 74 -0.23 -25.49 0.48
N LEU A 75 0.81 -26.08 -0.10
CA LEU A 75 1.19 -25.99 -1.51
C LEU A 75 0.21 -26.78 -2.37
N GLY A 76 -0.12 -26.24 -3.55
CA GLY A 76 -0.16 -26.91 -4.87
C GLY A 76 -0.71 -28.34 -5.03
N ALA A 77 -1.37 -28.92 -4.04
CA ALA A 77 -1.90 -30.27 -4.04
C ALA A 77 -3.42 -30.16 -4.11
N PRO A 78 -4.02 -30.37 -5.29
CA PRO A 78 -5.46 -30.51 -5.42
C PRO A 78 -6.00 -31.59 -4.46
N PRO A 79 -7.23 -31.45 -3.95
CA PRO A 79 -8.13 -30.32 -4.17
C PRO A 79 -7.78 -29.17 -3.23
N LEU A 80 -7.30 -28.07 -3.80
CA LEU A 80 -6.91 -26.87 -3.08
C LEU A 80 -8.14 -26.10 -2.54
N HIS A 81 -9.28 -26.25 -3.20
CA HIS A 81 -10.55 -25.60 -2.88
C HIS A 81 -11.11 -25.91 -1.48
N GLN A 82 -10.58 -26.92 -0.78
CA GLN A 82 -11.02 -27.21 0.59
C GLN A 82 -10.43 -26.26 1.64
N TYR A 83 -9.37 -25.52 1.31
CA TYR A 83 -8.63 -24.69 2.26
C TYR A 83 -8.73 -23.20 2.00
N PHE A 84 -9.25 -22.82 0.82
CA PHE A 84 -9.42 -21.44 0.40
C PHE A 84 -10.47 -21.34 -0.69
N ASP A 85 -11.10 -20.17 -0.77
CA ASP A 85 -11.94 -19.81 -1.91
C ASP A 85 -11.08 -19.35 -3.08
N VAL A 86 -11.58 -19.60 -4.29
CA VAL A 86 -11.02 -19.03 -5.52
C VAL A 86 -11.97 -17.93 -5.97
N VAL A 87 -11.48 -16.69 -5.96
CA VAL A 87 -12.30 -15.49 -6.20
C VAL A 87 -11.77 -14.67 -7.38
N PRO A 88 -12.65 -14.04 -8.18
CA PRO A 88 -12.24 -13.19 -9.28
C PRO A 88 -11.73 -11.81 -8.79
N CYS A 89 -10.56 -11.40 -9.29
CA CYS A 89 -9.81 -10.24 -8.84
C CYS A 89 -9.87 -9.10 -9.85
N GLN A 90 -11.07 -8.84 -10.40
CA GLN A 90 -11.29 -7.85 -11.47
C GLN A 90 -10.54 -6.54 -11.22
N ASN A 91 -9.70 -6.13 -12.20
CA ASN A 91 -8.86 -4.93 -12.18
C ASN A 91 -7.90 -4.81 -10.98
N SER A 92 -7.51 -5.93 -10.36
CA SER A 92 -6.55 -6.01 -9.26
C SER A 92 -5.48 -7.04 -9.59
N THR A 93 -4.49 -7.15 -8.71
CA THR A 93 -3.54 -8.26 -8.67
C THR A 93 -3.89 -9.23 -7.55
N CYS A 94 -3.36 -10.44 -7.62
CA CYS A 94 -3.33 -11.36 -6.49
C CYS A 94 -2.16 -10.98 -5.58
N VAL A 95 -2.34 -11.16 -4.28
CA VAL A 95 -1.26 -11.03 -3.30
C VAL A 95 -1.16 -12.28 -2.44
N GLU A 96 0.05 -12.60 -2.03
CA GLU A 96 0.34 -13.50 -0.93
C GLU A 96 1.42 -12.92 -0.03
N ILE A 97 1.23 -13.03 1.29
CA ILE A 97 2.14 -12.55 2.32
C ILE A 97 2.48 -13.70 3.24
N LEU A 98 3.78 -13.86 3.51
CA LEU A 98 4.31 -14.76 4.52
C LEU A 98 4.85 -13.90 5.66
N ALA A 99 4.17 -13.93 6.80
CA ALA A 99 4.50 -13.10 7.96
C ALA A 99 4.80 -13.97 9.18
N PRO A 100 5.83 -13.63 9.98
CA PRO A 100 6.09 -14.31 11.23
C PRO A 100 5.04 -13.91 12.26
N TYR A 101 4.71 -14.83 13.14
CA TYR A 101 3.95 -14.58 14.34
C TYR A 101 4.54 -15.39 15.48
N ASP A 102 4.49 -14.85 16.69
CA ASP A 102 4.92 -15.58 17.86
C ASP A 102 3.72 -16.29 18.50
N LEU A 103 3.86 -17.59 18.77
CA LEU A 103 2.98 -18.33 19.66
C LEU A 103 3.84 -18.89 20.78
N MET A 104 3.20 -19.26 21.89
CA MET A 104 3.86 -19.88 23.04
C MET A 104 4.82 -21.01 22.63
N GLU A 105 4.42 -21.86 21.67
CA GLU A 105 5.23 -22.99 21.16
C GLU A 105 6.39 -22.58 20.23
N GLY A 106 6.70 -21.29 20.13
CA GLY A 106 7.76 -20.73 19.30
C GLY A 106 7.28 -19.95 18.07
N LYS A 107 8.26 -19.32 17.42
CA LYS A 107 8.07 -18.51 16.22
C LYS A 107 7.55 -19.37 15.07
N ARG A 108 6.38 -19.02 14.56
CA ARG A 108 5.75 -19.65 13.40
C ARG A 108 5.50 -18.61 12.32
N TYR A 109 5.10 -19.11 11.16
CA TYR A 109 4.76 -18.26 10.03
C TYR A 109 3.34 -18.51 9.59
N GLY A 110 2.68 -17.43 9.22
CA GLY A 110 1.33 -17.42 8.69
C GLY A 110 1.35 -16.92 7.27
N VAL A 111 0.38 -17.40 6.51
CA VAL A 111 0.17 -17.01 5.12
C VAL A 111 -1.14 -16.25 5.01
N ILE A 112 -1.15 -15.19 4.22
CA ILE A 112 -2.33 -14.41 3.82
C ILE A 112 -2.37 -14.39 2.31
N ARG A 113 -3.53 -14.61 1.71
CA ARG A 113 -3.76 -14.67 0.26
C ARG A 113 -5.08 -13.98 -0.08
N GLY A 114 -5.13 -13.24 -1.17
CA GLY A 114 -6.37 -12.66 -1.67
C GLY A 114 -6.19 -11.72 -2.85
N CYS A 115 -7.28 -11.06 -3.23
CA CYS A 115 -7.22 -9.90 -4.12
C CYS A 115 -6.56 -8.74 -3.39
N TYR A 116 -5.58 -8.11 -4.00
CA TYR A 116 -4.87 -7.00 -3.38
C TYR A 116 -5.80 -5.82 -3.00
N LYS A 117 -6.79 -5.53 -3.86
CA LYS A 117 -7.84 -4.52 -3.61
C LYS A 117 -8.71 -4.79 -2.38
N ASP A 118 -8.76 -6.01 -1.86
CA ASP A 118 -9.59 -6.32 -0.69
C ASP A 118 -8.91 -5.91 0.62
N PHE A 119 -7.59 -5.70 0.58
CA PHE A 119 -6.78 -5.32 1.73
C PHE A 119 -6.53 -3.81 1.83
N LEU A 120 -6.77 -3.08 0.73
CA LEU A 120 -6.47 -1.66 0.59
C LEU A 120 -7.72 -0.91 0.12
N SER A 121 -7.93 0.30 0.62
CA SER A 121 -9.01 1.17 0.13
C SER A 121 -8.77 1.68 -1.29
N HIS A 122 -7.53 1.63 -1.77
CA HIS A 122 -7.11 2.11 -3.08
C HIS A 122 -6.15 1.10 -3.72
N ILE A 123 -6.30 0.86 -5.03
CA ILE A 123 -5.42 -0.03 -5.78
C ILE A 123 -4.20 0.76 -6.25
N PRO A 124 -2.98 0.31 -5.93
CA PRO A 124 -1.78 0.95 -6.46
C PRO A 124 -1.74 0.96 -7.99
N THR A 125 -1.33 2.10 -8.54
CA THR A 125 -1.18 2.28 -10.00
C THR A 125 -0.02 1.48 -10.57
N ASN A 126 0.96 1.10 -9.73
CA ASN A 126 2.12 0.32 -10.12
C ASN A 126 2.26 -0.93 -9.23
N SER A 127 1.48 -1.95 -9.52
CA SER A 127 1.47 -3.21 -8.77
C SER A 127 2.65 -4.13 -9.07
N SER A 128 3.79 -3.60 -9.53
CA SER A 128 4.93 -4.41 -9.99
C SER A 128 5.73 -4.99 -8.81
N ILE A 129 5.17 -5.91 -8.04
CA ILE A 129 5.94 -6.69 -7.05
C ILE A 129 5.96 -8.17 -7.36
N ASN A 130 6.99 -8.61 -8.10
CA ASN A 130 7.15 -10.01 -8.49
C ASN A 130 7.51 -10.97 -7.31
N CYS A 131 8.14 -10.46 -6.26
CA CYS A 131 8.22 -11.00 -4.89
C CYS A 131 9.42 -10.35 -4.18
N ARG A 132 9.23 -9.95 -2.92
CA ARG A 132 10.27 -9.32 -2.08
C ARG A 132 10.23 -9.89 -0.68
N TYR A 133 11.39 -9.99 -0.04
CA TYR A 133 11.47 -10.33 1.38
C TYR A 133 12.48 -9.47 2.12
N GLY A 134 12.25 -9.25 3.42
CA GLY A 134 13.10 -8.42 4.27
C GLY A 134 13.17 -8.99 5.68
N GLY A 135 14.31 -8.82 6.35
CA GLY A 135 14.50 -9.22 7.73
C GLY A 135 13.90 -8.19 8.69
N SER A 136 13.10 -8.67 9.65
CA SER A 136 12.33 -7.88 10.61
C SER A 136 13.18 -7.07 11.59
N GLY A 137 14.47 -7.39 11.71
CA GLY A 137 15.52 -6.59 12.35
C GLY A 137 15.42 -6.38 13.87
N SER A 138 14.20 -6.29 14.42
CA SER A 138 13.94 -5.96 15.82
C SER A 138 12.52 -6.32 16.31
N LEU A 139 11.65 -6.91 15.49
CA LEU A 139 10.34 -7.39 15.95
C LEU A 139 10.46 -8.72 16.71
N THR A 140 11.30 -8.75 17.74
CA THR A 140 11.14 -9.69 18.85
C THR A 140 9.85 -9.33 19.56
N ILE A 141 8.73 -9.88 19.08
CA ILE A 141 7.54 -10.04 19.89
C ILE A 141 7.95 -11.06 20.95
N LEU A 142 8.23 -10.59 22.16
CA LEU A 142 8.56 -11.43 23.30
C LEU A 142 7.24 -11.81 23.96
N SER A 143 6.80 -13.05 23.78
CA SER A 143 5.83 -13.63 24.71
C SER A 143 6.55 -13.93 26.03
N PRO A 144 6.12 -13.36 27.18
CA PRO A 144 6.60 -13.79 28.47
C PRO A 144 6.06 -15.20 28.72
N GLU A 145 6.74 -15.96 29.57
CA GLU A 145 6.50 -17.37 29.87
C GLU A 145 6.94 -18.33 28.76
N LEU A 146 8.21 -18.78 28.82
CA LEU A 146 8.55 -20.21 28.66
C LEU A 146 10.03 -20.48 29.04
N ASN A 147 10.20 -21.48 29.92
CA ASN A 147 11.46 -21.88 30.56
C ASN A 147 12.20 -23.02 29.84
N GLU A 148 12.08 -23.20 28.52
CA GLU A 148 12.85 -24.23 27.80
C GLU A 148 13.42 -23.75 26.45
N PRO A 149 14.75 -23.51 26.31
CA PRO A 149 15.31 -22.79 25.15
C PRO A 149 15.85 -23.64 23.99
N ASN A 150 15.74 -24.97 23.99
CA ASN A 150 16.81 -25.76 23.35
C ASN A 150 16.66 -26.28 21.91
N ASP A 151 15.64 -25.94 21.10
CA ASP A 151 15.73 -26.35 19.66
C ASP A 151 15.02 -25.47 18.62
N LEU A 152 14.52 -24.29 18.99
CA LEU A 152 14.08 -23.30 18.01
C LEU A 152 15.27 -22.44 17.60
N ARG A 153 16.22 -23.06 16.89
CA ARG A 153 17.37 -22.41 16.23
C ARG A 153 16.88 -21.10 15.61
N SER A 154 17.34 -19.99 16.18
CA SER A 154 16.92 -18.62 15.89
C SER A 154 16.61 -18.39 14.41
N LEU A 155 15.34 -18.58 14.03
CA LEU A 155 14.90 -18.27 12.70
C LEU A 155 14.94 -16.74 12.59
N PRO A 156 15.70 -16.18 11.63
CA PRO A 156 15.59 -14.76 11.39
C PRO A 156 14.15 -14.49 10.95
N GLU A 157 13.55 -13.50 11.58
CA GLU A 157 12.20 -13.06 11.25
C GLU A 157 12.26 -12.43 9.87
N TYR A 158 11.76 -13.11 8.85
CA TYR A 158 11.60 -12.51 7.53
C TYR A 158 10.12 -12.30 7.30
N ILE A 159 9.78 -11.24 6.59
CA ILE A 159 8.47 -11.11 5.96
C ILE A 159 8.68 -11.16 4.45
N ALA A 160 7.76 -11.80 3.74
CA ALA A 160 7.77 -11.82 2.29
C ALA A 160 6.41 -11.42 1.74
N ILE A 161 6.41 -10.64 0.66
CA ILE A 161 5.22 -10.30 -0.12
C ILE A 161 5.47 -10.68 -1.57
N ARG A 162 4.47 -11.29 -2.19
CA ARG A 162 4.45 -11.58 -3.61
C ARG A 162 3.14 -11.12 -4.19
N THR A 163 3.20 -10.42 -5.32
CA THR A 163 2.03 -10.11 -6.12
C THR A 163 2.17 -10.78 -7.48
N CYS A 164 1.04 -11.08 -8.10
CA CYS A 164 1.00 -11.63 -9.45
C CYS A 164 -0.26 -11.19 -10.17
N SER A 165 -0.12 -10.94 -11.46
CA SER A 165 -1.20 -10.48 -12.36
C SER A 165 -1.39 -11.42 -13.54
N ASP A 166 -0.44 -12.33 -13.76
CA ASP A 166 -0.41 -13.19 -14.93
C ASP A 166 -1.11 -14.51 -14.63
N VAL A 167 -2.26 -14.74 -15.25
CA VAL A 167 -2.75 -16.10 -15.53
C VAL A 167 -3.51 -16.10 -16.85
N ASN A 168 -3.10 -17.02 -17.72
CA ASN A 168 -3.79 -17.38 -18.95
C ASN A 168 -4.60 -18.68 -18.81
N VAL A 169 -4.63 -19.28 -17.61
CA VAL A 169 -5.24 -20.59 -17.37
C VAL A 169 -6.44 -20.43 -16.42
N ILE A 170 -7.62 -20.78 -16.92
CA ILE A 170 -8.87 -20.80 -16.16
C ILE A 170 -8.69 -21.76 -14.97
N ASN A 171 -9.01 -21.31 -13.75
CA ASN A 171 -8.93 -22.03 -12.47
C ASN A 171 -7.54 -22.21 -11.83
N GLU A 172 -6.47 -21.64 -12.37
CA GLU A 172 -5.18 -21.59 -11.67
C GLU A 172 -5.04 -20.29 -10.87
N THR A 173 -4.74 -20.41 -9.57
CA THR A 173 -4.48 -19.26 -8.71
C THR A 173 -2.99 -18.95 -8.71
N CYS A 174 -2.58 -17.73 -9.08
CA CYS A 174 -1.16 -17.42 -9.16
C CYS A 174 -0.49 -17.17 -7.79
N ASN A 175 -1.26 -16.95 -6.70
CA ASN A 175 -0.78 -16.54 -5.38
C ASN A 175 -0.71 -17.69 -4.35
N VAL A 176 -0.16 -18.84 -4.75
CA VAL A 176 -0.01 -20.04 -3.89
C VAL A 176 1.44 -20.53 -3.82
N ASN A 177 2.41 -19.63 -3.96
CA ASN A 177 3.83 -19.96 -4.06
C ASN A 177 4.64 -19.65 -2.79
N LEU A 178 4.14 -18.81 -1.89
CA LEU A 178 4.75 -18.56 -0.59
C LEU A 178 4.26 -19.58 0.43
N PHE A 179 5.21 -20.20 1.13
CA PHE A 179 4.95 -21.17 2.18
C PHE A 179 6.06 -21.13 3.25
N TYR A 180 5.68 -21.57 4.44
CA TYR A 180 6.60 -21.73 5.54
C TYR A 180 7.44 -23.01 5.38
N ALA A 181 8.71 -22.93 5.77
CA ALA A 181 9.57 -24.08 5.97
C ALA A 181 10.37 -23.96 7.27
N ILE A 182 10.64 -25.11 7.88
CA ILE A 182 11.34 -25.20 9.15
C ILE A 182 12.84 -25.07 8.88
N GLY A 183 13.46 -24.01 9.39
CA GLY A 183 14.90 -23.77 9.25
C GLY A 183 15.24 -22.65 8.26
N LYS A 184 16.26 -21.86 8.61
CA LYS A 184 16.67 -20.66 7.86
C LYS A 184 17.00 -20.97 6.39
N GLN A 185 17.77 -22.02 6.14
CA GLN A 185 18.22 -22.32 4.77
C GLN A 185 17.07 -22.80 3.90
N GLU A 186 16.21 -23.68 4.41
CA GLU A 186 15.04 -24.15 3.67
C GLU A 186 14.06 -23.02 3.38
N PHE A 187 13.84 -22.14 4.37
CA PHE A 187 13.05 -20.93 4.21
C PHE A 187 13.57 -20.04 3.07
N ILE A 188 14.87 -19.72 3.06
CA ILE A 188 15.49 -18.92 2.00
C ILE A 188 15.40 -19.64 0.64
N ASN A 189 15.65 -20.95 0.60
CA ASN A 189 15.55 -21.73 -0.64
C ASN A 189 14.12 -21.68 -1.22
N ASN A 190 13.08 -21.69 -0.38
CA ASN A 190 11.70 -21.62 -0.83
C ASN A 190 11.33 -20.23 -1.34
N LEU A 191 11.83 -19.17 -0.70
CA LEU A 191 11.71 -17.82 -1.23
C LEU A 191 12.42 -17.68 -2.60
N GLN A 192 13.59 -18.28 -2.76
CA GLN A 192 14.31 -18.29 -4.05
C GLN A 192 13.55 -19.06 -5.13
N LYS A 193 12.95 -20.21 -4.82
CA LYS A 193 12.07 -20.95 -5.75
C LYS A 193 10.85 -20.11 -6.19
N ALA A 194 10.34 -19.27 -5.31
CA ALA A 194 9.28 -18.31 -5.62
C ALA A 194 9.78 -17.03 -6.33
N ASN A 195 11.06 -16.99 -6.75
CA ASN A 195 11.73 -15.83 -7.36
C ASN A 195 11.69 -14.56 -6.49
N CYS A 196 11.68 -14.72 -5.18
CA CYS A 196 11.72 -13.61 -4.24
C CYS A 196 13.13 -13.06 -4.12
N LEU A 197 13.25 -11.73 -4.26
CA LEU A 197 14.52 -11.04 -4.07
C LEU A 197 14.59 -10.41 -2.68
N PRO A 198 15.75 -10.47 -2.00
CA PRO A 198 15.94 -9.75 -0.76
C PRO A 198 15.85 -8.24 -1.01
N LEU A 199 15.21 -7.53 -0.09
CA LEU A 199 15.27 -6.08 -0.05
C LEU A 199 16.65 -5.64 0.43
N SER A 200 17.26 -4.70 -0.29
CA SER A 200 18.57 -4.15 0.04
C SER A 200 18.46 -2.74 0.62
N GLY A 201 19.42 -2.44 1.50
CA GLY A 201 19.56 -1.15 2.17
C GLY A 201 18.74 -1.04 3.45
N THR A 202 19.21 -0.16 4.33
CA THR A 202 18.52 0.25 5.54
C THR A 202 18.52 1.77 5.63
N ILE A 203 17.44 2.32 6.16
CA ILE A 203 17.28 3.73 6.50
C ILE A 203 17.07 3.84 8.00
N LYS A 204 17.43 5.00 8.54
CA LYS A 204 17.21 5.35 9.95
C LYS A 204 15.79 5.89 10.13
N CYS A 205 15.04 5.27 11.02
CA CYS A 205 13.65 5.67 11.32
C CYS A 205 13.52 6.05 12.78
N ILE A 206 12.56 6.93 13.07
CA ILE A 206 12.16 7.21 14.45
C ILE A 206 11.44 5.99 15.00
N GLU A 207 11.82 5.57 16.20
CA GLU A 207 11.16 4.51 16.95
C GLU A 207 10.57 5.12 18.22
N CYS A 208 9.25 5.10 18.34
CA CYS A 208 8.57 5.63 19.52
C CYS A 208 7.14 5.12 19.63
N MET A 209 6.59 5.24 20.83
CA MET A 209 5.18 4.97 21.11
C MET A 209 4.63 6.04 22.04
N GLN A 210 3.40 6.44 21.79
CA GLN A 210 2.59 7.29 22.65
C GLN A 210 1.18 6.71 22.72
N TYR A 211 0.68 6.49 23.92
CA TYR A 211 -0.68 6.02 24.21
C TYR A 211 -1.37 7.04 25.13
N GLY A 212 -2.22 7.87 24.54
CA GLY A 212 -2.81 9.02 25.22
C GLY A 212 -1.73 9.98 25.71
N ASN A 213 -1.65 10.14 27.03
CA ASN A 213 -0.65 10.98 27.69
C ASN A 213 0.59 10.20 28.17
N VAL A 214 0.67 8.89 27.88
CA VAL A 214 1.78 8.03 28.29
C VAL A 214 2.72 7.82 27.11
N GLY A 215 4.03 7.94 27.36
CA GLY A 215 5.05 7.86 26.32
C GLY A 215 5.26 9.18 25.57
N HIS A 216 6.18 9.18 24.61
CA HIS A 216 6.51 10.36 23.81
C HIS A 216 6.83 9.92 22.40
N CYS A 217 6.05 10.40 21.42
CA CYS A 217 6.27 10.06 20.02
C CYS A 217 6.13 11.26 19.09
N SER A 218 7.08 12.19 19.24
CA SER A 218 7.20 13.37 18.38
C SER A 218 8.26 13.19 17.29
N LYS A 219 8.39 14.19 16.41
CA LYS A 219 9.48 14.28 15.42
C LYS A 219 10.87 14.45 16.06
N ASP A 220 10.92 14.84 17.33
CA ASP A 220 12.16 15.13 18.06
C ASP A 220 12.61 13.93 18.92
N SER A 221 11.91 12.79 18.80
CA SER A 221 12.31 11.54 19.47
C SER A 221 13.72 11.13 19.04
N THR A 222 14.57 10.82 20.02
CA THR A 222 15.96 10.40 19.80
C THR A 222 16.08 8.89 19.55
N ASN A 223 15.07 8.12 19.93
CA ASN A 223 15.05 6.67 19.74
C ASN A 223 14.84 6.36 18.27
N THR A 224 15.70 5.49 17.74
CA THR A 224 15.69 5.15 16.32
C THR A 224 15.96 3.69 16.07
N CYS A 225 15.28 3.15 15.07
CA CYS A 225 15.52 1.83 14.53
C CYS A 225 16.10 1.92 13.10
N TYR A 226 16.55 0.78 12.58
CA TYR A 226 17.07 0.67 11.21
C TYR A 226 16.30 -0.41 10.46
N GLY A 227 15.71 -0.05 9.33
CA GLY A 227 14.92 -0.95 8.50
C GLY A 227 14.86 -0.48 7.06
N LYS A 228 14.25 -1.26 6.16
CA LYS A 228 14.11 -0.84 4.76
C LYS A 228 13.15 0.34 4.62
N TYR A 229 12.08 0.33 5.42
CA TYR A 229 11.06 1.37 5.44
C TYR A 229 10.85 1.87 6.86
N CYS A 230 10.39 3.09 7.00
CA CYS A 230 9.86 3.62 8.24
C CYS A 230 8.35 3.35 8.29
N SER A 231 7.85 2.91 9.45
CA SER A 231 6.43 2.75 9.71
C SER A 231 5.94 3.85 10.64
N LYS A 232 4.72 4.34 10.39
CA LYS A 232 4.01 5.23 11.30
C LYS A 232 2.55 4.80 11.38
N PHE A 233 2.08 4.59 12.58
CA PHE A 233 0.67 4.40 12.91
C PHE A 233 0.20 5.60 13.73
N GLU A 234 -0.98 6.10 13.43
CA GLU A 234 -1.65 7.14 14.19
C GLU A 234 -3.16 6.91 14.15
N GLY A 235 -3.80 6.81 15.31
CA GLY A 235 -5.23 6.52 15.37
C GLY A 235 -5.75 6.40 16.78
N MET A 236 -6.93 5.81 16.92
CA MET A 236 -7.56 5.56 18.22
C MET A 236 -7.47 4.07 18.55
N ILE A 237 -7.04 3.78 19.78
CA ILE A 237 -7.01 2.46 20.39
C ILE A 237 -7.82 2.55 21.68
N ASN A 238 -8.89 1.77 21.80
CA ASN A 238 -9.81 1.82 22.94
C ASN A 238 -10.29 3.24 23.26
N GLY A 239 -10.56 4.05 22.24
CA GLY A 239 -10.92 5.46 22.41
C GLY A 239 -9.77 6.39 22.85
N VAL A 240 -8.53 5.90 22.88
CA VAL A 240 -7.33 6.68 23.24
C VAL A 240 -6.47 6.94 22.01
N HIS A 241 -6.10 8.20 21.78
CA HIS A 241 -5.19 8.56 20.69
C HIS A 241 -3.84 7.90 20.89
N THR A 242 -3.35 7.22 19.85
CA THR A 242 -2.11 6.45 19.89
C THR A 242 -1.28 6.75 18.65
N VAL A 243 0.02 6.96 18.86
CA VAL A 243 1.01 7.10 17.80
C VAL A 243 2.10 6.08 18.03
N VAL A 244 2.42 5.30 16.98
CA VAL A 244 3.55 4.37 16.99
C VAL A 244 4.39 4.64 15.77
N ARG A 245 5.71 4.74 15.94
CA ARG A 245 6.67 4.82 14.84
C ARG A 245 7.71 3.74 15.02
N GLY A 246 8.21 3.23 13.91
CA GLY A 246 9.26 2.25 13.92
C GLY A 246 9.74 1.92 12.53
N CYS A 247 10.20 0.69 12.37
CA CYS A 247 10.77 0.18 11.14
C CYS A 247 9.87 -0.92 10.59
N SER A 248 9.73 -0.94 9.27
CA SER A 248 9.14 -2.07 8.57
C SER A 248 10.16 -2.71 7.64
N PRO A 249 10.33 -4.04 7.68
CA PRO A 249 11.13 -4.76 6.70
C PRO A 249 10.52 -4.74 5.29
N ILE A 250 9.21 -4.49 5.15
CA ILE A 250 8.49 -4.54 3.87
C ILE A 250 7.45 -3.44 3.76
N ASN A 251 7.11 -3.05 2.54
CA ASN A 251 5.97 -2.16 2.28
C ASN A 251 4.85 -2.96 1.63
N ALA A 252 3.85 -3.35 2.42
CA ALA A 252 2.67 -4.05 1.93
C ALA A 252 1.66 -3.15 1.22
N LEU A 253 1.80 -1.81 1.31
CA LEU A 253 0.88 -0.85 0.69
C LEU A 253 1.22 -0.56 -0.78
N VAL A 254 2.50 -0.71 -1.16
CA VAL A 254 3.01 -0.55 -2.53
C VAL A 254 2.44 0.70 -3.20
N ASP A 255 2.66 1.88 -2.63
CA ASP A 255 2.16 3.17 -3.13
C ASP A 255 0.61 3.24 -3.27
N PRO A 256 -0.13 3.78 -2.28
CA PRO A 256 0.25 4.99 -1.54
C PRO A 256 1.09 4.76 -0.28
N VAL A 257 1.78 5.83 0.14
CA VAL A 257 2.61 5.88 1.37
C VAL A 257 1.78 5.65 2.64
N CYS A 258 0.50 6.02 2.62
CA CYS A 258 -0.40 5.90 3.76
C CYS A 258 -1.74 5.33 3.35
N ALA A 259 -2.33 4.54 4.23
CA ALA A 259 -3.68 4.02 4.11
C ALA A 259 -4.44 4.25 5.42
N ASP A 260 -5.70 4.66 5.29
CA ASP A 260 -6.63 4.69 6.40
C ASP A 260 -7.13 3.27 6.67
N TYR A 261 -7.24 2.91 7.94
CA TYR A 261 -7.81 1.64 8.38
C TYR A 261 -9.00 1.91 9.30
N SER A 262 -9.95 0.97 9.29
CA SER A 262 -10.99 0.85 10.30
C SER A 262 -11.12 -0.62 10.62
N MET A 263 -10.88 -0.97 11.88
CA MET A 263 -10.96 -2.35 12.34
C MET A 263 -11.78 -2.38 13.63
N ASN A 264 -12.48 -3.48 13.87
CA ASN A 264 -12.99 -3.80 15.21
C ASN A 264 -12.23 -5.03 15.71
N THR A 265 -10.90 -4.99 15.63
CA THR A 265 -10.06 -6.11 16.07
C THR A 265 -9.46 -5.80 17.42
N THR A 266 -9.53 -6.75 18.34
CA THR A 266 -8.81 -6.72 19.61
C THR A 266 -7.37 -7.20 19.42
N LEU A 267 -6.41 -6.30 19.58
CA LEU A 267 -4.98 -6.54 19.51
C LEU A 267 -4.42 -6.79 20.92
N LYS A 268 -3.47 -7.70 21.10
CA LYS A 268 -2.70 -7.81 22.34
C LYS A 268 -1.33 -7.15 22.15
N VAL A 269 -1.19 -5.88 22.55
CA VAL A 269 0.12 -5.20 22.48
C VAL A 269 0.90 -5.47 23.75
N PRO A 270 2.15 -5.98 23.67
CA PRO A 270 3.04 -5.97 24.81
C PRO A 270 3.41 -4.53 25.17
N VAL A 271 3.02 -4.05 26.36
CA VAL A 271 3.42 -2.73 26.85
C VAL A 271 4.58 -2.90 27.81
N HIS A 272 5.73 -2.31 27.45
CA HIS A 272 6.87 -2.23 28.36
C HIS A 272 6.67 -1.02 29.27
N ILE A 273 6.04 -1.23 30.42
CA ILE A 273 5.95 -0.20 31.46
C ILE A 273 7.32 -0.18 32.15
N GLN A 274 8.06 0.92 31.99
CA GLN A 274 9.44 1.10 32.50
C GLN A 274 9.60 0.89 34.02
N SER A 275 8.52 0.74 34.79
CA SER A 275 8.53 0.69 36.25
C SER A 275 8.25 -0.67 36.87
N GLU A 276 8.14 -1.77 36.11
CA GLU A 276 7.96 -3.11 36.68
C GLU A 276 9.05 -4.09 36.25
N PRO A 277 9.52 -4.98 37.15
CA PRO A 277 10.50 -6.01 36.83
C PRO A 277 10.00 -6.86 35.66
N GLU A 278 10.93 -7.24 34.78
CA GLU A 278 10.77 -7.79 33.42
C GLU A 278 9.76 -8.96 33.26
N SER A 279 9.19 -9.50 34.35
CA SER A 279 8.32 -10.67 34.34
C SER A 279 6.84 -10.38 34.06
N ASN A 280 6.35 -9.16 34.27
CA ASN A 280 4.92 -8.86 34.12
C ASN A 280 4.66 -8.00 32.88
N LEU A 281 4.79 -8.61 31.71
CA LEU A 281 4.39 -7.97 30.46
C LEU A 281 2.86 -7.83 30.41
N HIS A 282 2.37 -6.61 30.60
CA HIS A 282 0.96 -6.31 30.48
C HIS A 282 0.58 -6.27 29.00
N PHE A 283 -0.36 -7.13 28.61
CA PHE A 283 -0.97 -7.09 27.30
C PHE A 283 -2.20 -6.20 27.35
N LEU A 284 -2.18 -5.08 26.62
CA LEU A 284 -3.41 -4.34 26.38
C LEU A 284 -4.21 -5.07 25.31
N GLU A 285 -5.45 -5.44 25.63
CA GLU A 285 -6.45 -5.81 24.61
C GLU A 285 -6.99 -4.51 23.98
N VAL A 286 -6.70 -4.31 22.70
CA VAL A 286 -6.80 -3.05 21.96
C VAL A 286 -7.81 -3.19 20.85
N ALA A 287 -9.02 -2.67 21.01
CA ALA A 287 -9.92 -2.41 19.88
C ALA A 287 -9.44 -1.12 19.18
N SER A 288 -9.02 -1.20 17.92
CA SER A 288 -8.60 -0.01 17.17
C SER A 288 -9.66 0.43 16.16
N ASP A 289 -10.50 1.39 16.55
CA ASP A 289 -11.69 1.76 15.78
C ASP A 289 -11.35 2.34 14.39
N GLN A 290 -10.40 3.28 14.36
CA GLN A 290 -9.99 4.02 13.15
C GLN A 290 -8.59 4.61 13.29
N GLY A 291 -7.89 4.72 12.16
CA GLY A 291 -6.71 5.57 12.05
C GLY A 291 -6.00 5.43 10.71
N ARG A 292 -4.73 5.83 10.70
CA ARG A 292 -3.87 5.88 9.51
C ARG A 292 -2.57 5.15 9.75
N SER A 293 -2.22 4.26 8.82
CA SER A 293 -0.94 3.56 8.79
C SER A 293 -0.15 4.03 7.57
N CYS A 294 1.12 4.33 7.76
CA CYS A 294 2.03 4.79 6.72
C CYS A 294 3.29 3.93 6.71
N ILE A 295 3.78 3.65 5.51
CA ILE A 295 5.08 3.01 5.26
C ILE A 295 5.84 3.84 4.24
N CYS A 296 6.98 4.40 4.65
CA CYS A 296 7.73 5.38 3.89
C CYS A 296 9.18 4.94 3.66
N GLU A 297 9.71 5.15 2.46
CA GLU A 297 11.17 5.18 2.22
C GLU A 297 11.78 6.55 2.55
N THR A 298 10.94 7.58 2.60
CA THR A 298 11.35 8.98 2.82
C THR A 298 10.99 9.44 4.22
N ASN A 299 11.42 10.66 4.58
CA ASN A 299 11.27 11.21 5.92
C ASN A 299 9.82 11.58 6.32
N TYR A 300 8.80 11.29 5.49
CA TYR A 300 7.40 11.55 5.82
C TYR A 300 6.99 10.84 7.12
N CYS A 301 7.31 9.54 7.27
CA CYS A 301 7.00 8.77 8.48
C CYS A 301 7.79 9.26 9.70
N ASN A 302 8.92 9.92 9.49
CA ASN A 302 9.70 10.59 10.53
C ASN A 302 9.14 11.99 10.90
N GLY A 303 8.03 12.41 10.30
CA GLY A 303 7.39 13.70 10.57
C GLY A 303 8.00 14.88 9.81
N GLN A 304 8.87 14.63 8.82
CA GLN A 304 9.34 15.68 7.92
C GLN A 304 8.38 15.80 6.73
N ILE A 305 7.87 17.01 6.50
CA ILE A 305 7.00 17.30 5.37
C ILE A 305 7.85 17.19 4.08
N PRO A 306 7.41 16.44 3.06
CA PRO A 306 8.16 16.31 1.82
C PRO A 306 8.32 17.68 1.16
N PRO A 307 9.50 17.98 0.60
CA PRO A 307 9.78 19.28 -0.01
C PRO A 307 8.81 19.63 -1.15
N SER A 308 8.18 18.63 -1.79
CA SER A 308 7.15 18.84 -2.81
C SER A 308 5.95 19.64 -2.32
N ILE A 309 5.53 19.47 -1.05
CA ILE A 309 4.43 20.26 -0.47
C ILE A 309 4.85 21.73 -0.35
N PHE A 310 6.09 21.99 0.04
CA PHE A 310 6.62 23.36 0.09
C PHE A 310 6.71 23.98 -1.30
N ILE A 311 7.16 23.22 -2.31
CA ILE A 311 7.23 23.71 -3.70
C ILE A 311 5.82 24.00 -4.24
N SER A 312 4.84 23.13 -3.98
CA SER A 312 3.45 23.34 -4.40
C SER A 312 2.84 24.58 -3.72
N LEU A 313 3.01 24.73 -2.41
CA LEU A 313 2.58 25.91 -1.67
C LEU A 313 3.24 27.18 -2.21
N PHE A 314 4.55 27.13 -2.45
CA PHE A 314 5.31 28.26 -2.98
C PHE A 314 4.86 28.65 -4.40
N LEU A 315 4.64 27.66 -5.28
CA LEU A 315 4.09 27.88 -6.62
C LEU A 315 2.67 28.45 -6.55
N THR A 316 1.83 27.94 -5.66
CA THR A 316 0.46 28.43 -5.47
C THR A 316 0.46 29.88 -4.95
N ILE A 317 1.37 30.21 -4.03
CA ILE A 317 1.57 31.58 -3.56
C ILE A 317 2.03 32.47 -4.71
N ILE A 318 3.03 32.06 -5.50
CA ILE A 318 3.50 32.83 -6.67
C ILE A 318 2.38 33.03 -7.69
N LEU A 319 1.61 31.99 -8.01
CA LEU A 319 0.46 32.07 -8.92
C LEU A 319 -0.61 33.01 -8.37
N ASN A 320 -0.88 32.99 -7.06
CA ASN A 320 -1.82 33.92 -6.43
C ASN A 320 -1.30 35.37 -6.43
N ILE A 321 0.01 35.59 -6.26
CA ILE A 321 0.61 36.93 -6.37
C ILE A 321 0.52 37.43 -7.81
N LEU A 322 0.84 36.59 -8.80
CA LEU A 322 0.71 36.89 -10.22
C LEU A 322 -0.75 37.14 -10.64
N HIS A 323 -1.70 36.37 -10.13
CA HIS A 323 -3.14 36.54 -10.41
C HIS A 323 -3.78 37.66 -9.60
N SER A 324 -3.17 38.08 -8.50
CA SER A 324 -3.68 39.17 -7.70
C SER A 324 -3.68 40.42 -8.56
N LYS A 325 -4.88 40.95 -8.82
CA LYS A 325 -5.10 42.24 -9.50
C LYS A 325 -4.27 43.36 -8.85
N VAL A 326 -3.91 43.22 -7.57
CA VAL A 326 -3.04 44.14 -6.85
C VAL A 326 -1.64 44.20 -7.46
N PHE A 327 -1.06 43.07 -7.88
CA PHE A 327 0.25 43.03 -8.51
C PHE A 327 0.23 43.69 -9.89
N PHE A 328 -0.81 43.40 -10.69
CA PHE A 328 -1.03 44.09 -11.96
C PHE A 328 -1.28 45.58 -11.78
N ALA A 329 -2.03 46.00 -10.75
CA ALA A 329 -2.25 47.40 -10.45
C ALA A 329 -0.94 48.09 -10.02
N PHE A 330 -0.08 47.40 -9.26
CA PHE A 330 1.24 47.93 -8.89
C PHE A 330 2.16 48.11 -10.09
N ILE A 331 2.23 47.11 -10.97
CA ILE A 331 3.00 47.21 -12.22
C ILE A 331 2.43 48.30 -13.12
N TYR A 332 1.11 48.38 -13.26
CA TYR A 332 0.45 49.41 -14.05
C TYR A 332 0.75 50.81 -13.50
N ASN A 333 0.66 51.02 -12.19
CA ASN A 333 0.99 52.29 -11.56
C ASN A 333 2.48 52.63 -11.69
N ALA A 334 3.38 51.66 -11.54
CA ALA A 334 4.81 51.88 -11.73
C ALA A 334 5.15 52.25 -13.18
N ILE A 335 4.53 51.59 -14.16
CA ILE A 335 4.65 51.92 -15.59
C ILE A 335 4.05 53.30 -15.87
N ALA A 336 2.88 53.62 -15.32
CA ALA A 336 2.25 54.93 -15.45
C ALA A 336 3.14 56.04 -14.88
N ILE A 337 3.75 55.82 -13.71
CA ILE A 337 4.72 56.75 -13.11
C ILE A 337 5.95 56.88 -14.02
N LEU A 338 6.48 55.79 -14.58
CA LEU A 338 7.58 55.84 -15.55
C LEU A 338 7.24 56.61 -16.83
N PHE A 339 5.99 56.52 -17.32
CA PHE A 339 5.52 57.31 -18.46
C PHE A 339 5.30 58.78 -18.11
N LEU A 340 4.81 59.09 -16.91
CA LEU A 340 4.65 60.46 -16.43
C LEU A 340 5.99 61.12 -16.08
N CYS A 341 6.95 60.34 -15.60
CA CYS A 341 8.32 60.79 -15.34
C CYS A 341 9.20 60.75 -16.59
N ARG A 342 8.71 60.25 -17.73
CA ARG A 342 9.42 60.39 -19.00
C ARG A 342 9.35 61.88 -19.34
N PRO A 343 10.46 62.62 -19.20
CA PRO A 343 10.46 64.02 -19.58
C PRO A 343 10.11 64.03 -21.06
N SER A 344 9.16 64.87 -21.43
CA SER A 344 8.98 65.34 -22.79
C SER A 344 10.30 65.99 -23.24
N PHE A 345 11.25 65.14 -23.64
CA PHE A 345 12.27 65.41 -24.65
C PHE A 345 11.53 65.50 -25.98
N PHE A 346 10.71 66.53 -26.11
CA PHE A 346 10.22 67.01 -27.38
C PHE A 346 10.42 68.53 -27.36
N SER A 347 11.37 68.94 -28.18
CA SER A 347 11.38 70.16 -28.99
C SER A 347 11.34 71.52 -28.28
N ALA A 348 12.54 72.10 -28.11
CA ALA A 348 12.91 73.39 -28.70
C ALA A 348 14.42 73.38 -28.99
#